data_AF-A0A952U517-F1
#
_entry.id   AF-A0A952U517-F1
#
_cell.length_a   1.000
_cell.length_b   1.000
_cell.length_c   1.000
_cell.angle_alpha   90.00
_cell.angle_beta   90.00
_cell.angle_gamma   90.00
#
_symmetry.space_group_name_H-M   'P 1'
#
loop_
_entity.id
_entity.type
_entity.pdbx_description
1 polymer ?
#
loop_
_entity_poly.entity_id
_entity_poly.type
_entity_poly.pdbx_seq_one_letter_code
_entity_poly.pdbx_strand_id
1 'polypeptide(L)'
;MTDLPHDLLTQAAAELKRGSKATAESLIKQALHNDPHNADAWFLASFLTQVPEERRAVLEQAVKYNPTHEVARQALIRTTAADTSFSDLNAPSWMPDLTDLLPNPRAATQLPAPTAAPTWEATAIRILIGLLIIIAGLIFVVVILSP
;
A
#
# COMPACT_ATOMS: atom_id res chain seq x y z
N MET A 1 -17.89 12.84 -9.75
CA MET A 1 -17.83 11.41 -10.12
C MET A 1 -16.37 11.13 -10.42
N THR A 2 -15.64 10.63 -9.44
CA THR A 2 -14.18 10.59 -9.46
C THR A 2 -13.73 9.28 -8.84
N ASP A 3 -13.78 8.21 -9.63
CA ASP A 3 -13.06 6.97 -9.37
C ASP A 3 -11.58 7.19 -9.76
N LEU A 4 -10.91 8.10 -9.04
CA LEU A 4 -9.62 8.71 -9.44
C LEU A 4 -8.39 7.78 -9.43
N PRO A 5 -8.14 6.91 -8.42
CA PRO A 5 -6.82 6.27 -8.29
C PRO A 5 -6.66 5.00 -9.14
N HIS A 6 -7.69 4.15 -9.25
CA HIS A 6 -7.60 2.92 -10.02
C HIS A 6 -7.53 3.19 -11.53
N ASP A 7 -8.22 4.22 -12.00
CA ASP A 7 -8.17 4.68 -13.39
C ASP A 7 -6.78 5.23 -13.75
N LEU A 8 -6.14 6.00 -12.86
CA LEU A 8 -4.77 6.48 -13.04
C LEU A 8 -3.76 5.34 -13.19
N LEU A 9 -3.86 4.30 -12.35
CA LEU A 9 -2.95 3.14 -12.44
C LEU A 9 -3.20 2.31 -13.70
N THR A 10 -4.45 2.19 -14.13
CA THR A 10 -4.81 1.52 -15.39
C THR A 10 -4.25 2.24 -16.60
N GLN A 11 -4.38 3.57 -16.63
CA GLN A 11 -3.81 4.39 -17.69
C GLN A 11 -2.28 4.36 -17.64
N ALA A 12 -1.67 4.44 -16.46
CA ALA A 12 -0.21 4.34 -16.32
C ALA A 12 0.32 3.01 -16.85
N ALA A 13 -0.34 1.90 -16.52
CA ALA A 13 -0.01 0.58 -17.04
C ALA A 13 -0.10 0.52 -18.58
N ALA A 14 -1.15 1.11 -19.16
CA ALA A 14 -1.30 1.18 -20.61
C ALA A 14 -0.18 2.02 -21.27
N GLU A 15 0.19 3.15 -20.67
CA GLU A 15 1.26 4.01 -21.17
C GLU A 15 2.64 3.33 -21.05
N LEU A 16 2.91 2.61 -19.96
CA LEU A 16 4.11 1.78 -19.82
C LEU A 16 4.21 0.73 -20.92
N LYS A 17 3.10 0.03 -21.23
CA LYS A 17 3.05 -0.94 -22.33
C LYS A 17 3.32 -0.32 -23.70
N ARG A 18 2.86 0.92 -23.92
CA ARG A 18 3.12 1.68 -25.16
C ARG A 18 4.53 2.29 -25.22
N GLY A 19 5.32 2.18 -24.15
CA GLY A 19 6.67 2.78 -24.05
C GLY A 19 6.67 4.26 -23.68
N SER A 20 5.50 4.83 -23.36
CA SER A 20 5.29 6.23 -23.01
C SER A 20 5.59 6.48 -21.53
N LYS A 21 6.88 6.35 -21.16
CA LYS A 21 7.34 6.43 -19.76
C LYS A 21 7.06 7.77 -19.08
N ALA A 22 7.15 8.88 -19.81
CA ALA A 22 6.91 10.22 -19.27
C ALA A 22 5.44 10.42 -18.84
N THR A 23 4.50 9.93 -19.66
CA THR A 23 3.06 9.98 -19.36
C THR A 23 2.72 9.07 -18.20
N ALA A 24 3.26 7.84 -18.21
CA ALA A 24 3.12 6.91 -17.10
C ALA A 24 3.67 7.48 -15.78
N GLU A 25 4.82 8.13 -15.81
CA GLU A 25 5.42 8.78 -14.64
C GLU A 25 4.50 9.84 -14.03
N SER A 26 3.89 10.70 -14.84
CA SER A 26 2.95 11.70 -14.35
C SER A 26 1.72 11.07 -13.70
N LEU A 27 1.16 10.02 -14.31
CA LEU A 27 0.01 9.30 -13.78
C LEU A 27 0.33 8.57 -12.46
N ILE A 28 1.50 7.93 -12.38
CA ILE A 28 1.97 7.23 -11.18
C ILE A 28 2.25 8.23 -10.05
N LYS A 29 2.85 9.39 -10.35
CA LYS A 29 3.05 10.47 -9.37
C LYS A 29 1.73 10.99 -8.82
N GLN A 30 0.71 11.15 -9.67
CA GLN A 30 -0.63 11.54 -9.23
C GLN A 30 -1.28 10.45 -8.36
N ALA A 31 -1.12 9.18 -8.71
CA ALA A 31 -1.62 8.07 -7.90
C ALA A 31 -0.96 8.04 -6.51
N LEU A 32 0.37 8.22 -6.44
CA LEU A 32 1.12 8.30 -5.18
C LEU A 32 0.84 9.57 -4.38
N HIS A 33 0.48 10.68 -5.03
CA HIS A 33 0.04 11.88 -4.35
C HIS A 33 -1.31 11.66 -3.65
N ASN A 34 -2.22 10.94 -4.30
CA ASN A 34 -3.54 10.61 -3.75
C ASN A 34 -3.46 9.54 -2.66
N ASP A 35 -2.63 8.52 -2.86
CA ASP A 35 -2.36 7.47 -1.89
C ASP A 35 -0.85 7.13 -1.84
N PRO A 36 -0.11 7.73 -0.90
CA PRO A 36 1.32 7.49 -0.75
C PRO A 36 1.69 6.07 -0.36
N HIS A 37 0.74 5.27 0.13
CA HIS A 37 0.95 3.89 0.57
C HIS A 37 0.46 2.88 -0.47
N ASN A 38 0.12 3.32 -1.67
CA ASN A 38 -0.39 2.44 -2.72
C ASN A 38 0.72 1.54 -3.28
N ALA A 39 0.70 0.26 -2.90
CA ALA A 39 1.70 -0.70 -3.33
C ALA A 39 1.74 -0.91 -4.85
N ASP A 40 0.60 -0.82 -5.53
CA ASP A 40 0.53 -0.98 -7.00
C ASP A 40 1.18 0.21 -7.70
N ALA A 41 1.01 1.43 -7.16
CA ALA A 41 1.66 2.63 -7.67
C ALA A 41 3.19 2.56 -7.49
N TRP A 42 3.66 2.10 -6.34
CA TRP A 42 5.07 1.83 -6.09
C TRP A 42 5.62 0.72 -7.00
N PHE A 43 4.84 -0.34 -7.24
CA PHE A 43 5.20 -1.39 -8.17
C PHE A 43 5.33 -0.86 -9.61
N LEU A 44 4.36 -0.08 -10.10
CA LEU A 44 4.43 0.54 -11.42
C LEU A 44 5.59 1.54 -11.54
N ALA A 45 5.93 2.26 -10.47
CA ALA A 45 7.09 3.16 -10.45
C ALA A 45 8.42 2.41 -10.69
N SER A 46 8.52 1.13 -10.33
CA SER A 46 9.72 0.30 -10.55
C SER A 46 10.05 0.09 -12.04
N PHE A 47 9.08 0.25 -12.93
CA PHE A 47 9.27 0.15 -14.39
C PHE A 47 9.83 1.44 -15.00
N LEU A 48 9.70 2.56 -14.29
CA LEU A 48 10.26 3.85 -14.71
C LEU A 48 11.77 3.91 -14.45
N THR A 49 12.23 3.24 -13.39
CA THR A 49 13.64 3.20 -13.02
C THR A 49 14.42 2.26 -13.93
N GLN A 50 15.59 2.72 -14.39
CA GLN A 50 16.52 1.92 -15.21
C GLN A 50 17.68 1.38 -14.37
N VAL A 51 17.95 2.02 -13.23
CA VAL A 51 19.01 1.62 -12.29
C VAL A 51 18.50 0.45 -11.43
N PRO A 52 19.20 -0.70 -11.41
CA PRO A 52 18.79 -1.87 -10.62
C PRO A 52 18.61 -1.58 -9.12
N GLU A 53 19.53 -0.81 -8.54
CA GLU A 53 19.48 -0.42 -7.12
C GLU A 53 18.25 0.43 -6.79
N GLU A 54 17.94 1.43 -7.63
CA GLU A 54 16.74 2.26 -7.44
C GLU A 54 15.46 1.43 -7.64
N ARG A 55 15.45 0.52 -8.62
CA ARG A 55 14.33 -0.40 -8.84
C ARG A 55 14.10 -1.28 -7.61
N ARG A 56 15.17 -1.81 -7.00
CA ARG A 56 15.12 -2.59 -5.78
C ARG A 56 14.50 -1.77 -4.64
N ALA A 57 15.00 -0.56 -4.40
CA ALA A 57 14.46 0.32 -3.35
C ALA A 57 12.97 0.65 -3.54
N VAL A 58 12.54 0.86 -4.79
CA VAL A 58 11.14 1.13 -5.14
C VAL A 58 10.25 -0.12 -4.91
N LEU A 59 10.72 -1.30 -5.30
CA LEU A 59 10.01 -2.56 -5.05
C LEU A 59 9.93 -2.90 -3.55
N GLU A 60 10.95 -2.56 -2.78
CA GLU A 60 10.92 -2.69 -1.32
C GLU A 60 9.84 -1.83 -0.70
N GLN A 61 9.60 -0.61 -1.20
CA GLN A 61 8.46 0.20 -0.76
C GLN A 61 7.13 -0.48 -1.09
N ALA A 62 6.96 -1.02 -2.29
CA ALA A 62 5.74 -1.73 -2.67
C ALA A 62 5.43 -2.91 -1.73
N VAL A 63 6.43 -3.76 -1.46
CA VAL A 63 6.30 -4.90 -0.54
C VAL A 63 6.12 -4.45 0.91
N LYS A 64 6.73 -3.34 1.32
CA LYS A 64 6.54 -2.75 2.66
C LYS A 64 5.09 -2.34 2.89
N TYR A 65 4.45 -1.69 1.91
CA TYR A 65 3.07 -1.25 2.04
C TYR A 65 2.05 -2.36 1.81
N ASN A 66 2.34 -3.32 0.93
CA ASN A 66 1.55 -4.53 0.78
C ASN A 66 2.45 -5.79 0.77
N PRO A 67 2.66 -6.41 1.95
CA PRO A 67 3.45 -7.63 2.07
C PRO A 67 2.87 -8.83 1.31
N THR A 68 1.58 -8.78 0.98
CA THR A 68 0.88 -9.83 0.21
C THR A 68 0.93 -9.60 -1.30
N HIS A 69 1.57 -8.52 -1.76
CA HIS A 69 1.73 -8.24 -3.17
C HIS A 69 2.74 -9.20 -3.82
N GLU A 70 2.23 -10.36 -4.25
CA GLU A 70 3.03 -11.47 -4.78
C GLU A 70 3.95 -11.03 -5.91
N VAL A 71 3.44 -10.24 -6.87
CA VAL A 71 4.23 -9.82 -8.03
C VAL A 71 5.38 -8.89 -7.67
N ALA A 72 5.16 -7.91 -6.78
CA ALA A 72 6.23 -7.03 -6.29
C ALA A 72 7.31 -7.83 -5.55
N ARG A 73 6.91 -8.83 -4.75
CA ARG A 73 7.84 -9.72 -4.06
C ARG A 73 8.68 -10.57 -5.02
N GLN A 74 8.05 -11.15 -6.04
CA GLN A 74 8.76 -11.91 -7.07
C GLN A 74 9.73 -11.04 -7.87
N ALA A 75 9.33 -9.82 -8.22
CA ALA A 75 10.17 -8.85 -8.89
C ALA A 75 11.38 -8.46 -8.02
N LEU A 76 11.17 -8.27 -6.71
CA LEU A 76 12.24 -7.97 -5.75
C LEU A 76 13.26 -9.11 -5.66
N ILE A 77 12.80 -10.35 -5.48
CA ILE A 77 13.67 -11.55 -5.41
C ILE A 77 14.53 -11.67 -6.67
N ARG A 78 13.94 -11.44 -7.84
CA ARG A 78 14.66 -11.50 -9.13
C ARG A 78 15.69 -10.38 -9.26
N THR A 79 15.38 -9.18 -8.82
CA THR A 79 16.32 -8.05 -8.87
C THR A 79 17.53 -8.34 -7.99
N THR A 80 17.32 -8.85 -6.77
CA THR A 80 18.42 -9.28 -5.88
C THR A 80 19.21 -10.48 -6.41
N ALA A 81 18.57 -11.39 -7.14
CA ALA A 81 19.26 -12.55 -7.73
C ALA A 81 20.07 -12.17 -8.97
N ALA A 82 19.56 -11.22 -9.77
CA ALA A 82 20.15 -10.85 -11.03
C ALA A 82 21.31 -9.85 -10.89
N ASP A 83 21.46 -9.15 -9.76
CA ASP A 83 22.73 -8.46 -9.39
C ASP A 83 23.95 -9.40 -9.47
N THR A 84 23.72 -10.71 -9.43
CA THR A 84 24.73 -11.77 -9.64
C THR A 84 24.93 -12.19 -11.12
N SER A 85 24.21 -11.63 -12.10
CA SER A 85 24.20 -12.09 -13.50
C SER A 85 23.96 -11.02 -14.59
N PHE A 86 23.84 -9.73 -14.27
CA PHE A 86 23.46 -8.65 -15.22
C PHE A 86 24.57 -8.14 -16.16
N SER A 87 25.06 -8.96 -17.09
CA SER A 87 25.76 -8.44 -18.30
C SER A 87 25.09 -8.81 -19.62
N ASP A 88 24.17 -9.77 -19.63
CA ASP A 88 23.58 -10.26 -20.88
C ASP A 88 22.06 -10.01 -20.89
N LEU A 89 21.58 -9.44 -22.01
CA LEU A 89 20.20 -9.44 -22.49
C LEU A 89 19.30 -8.25 -22.11
N ASN A 90 19.51 -7.21 -22.91
CA ASN A 90 18.57 -6.24 -23.44
C ASN A 90 17.08 -6.70 -23.48
N ALA A 91 16.20 -5.79 -23.06
CA ALA A 91 14.73 -5.87 -22.93
C ALA A 91 14.15 -6.87 -21.90
N PRO A 92 13.53 -6.39 -20.80
CA PRO A 92 12.97 -7.25 -19.78
C PRO A 92 11.72 -8.02 -20.24
N SER A 93 11.88 -9.34 -20.44
CA SER A 93 10.81 -10.33 -20.67
C SER A 93 9.88 -10.54 -19.46
N TRP A 94 10.07 -9.79 -18.37
CA TRP A 94 9.34 -9.91 -17.12
C TRP A 94 8.16 -8.94 -16.99
N MET A 95 7.66 -8.36 -18.08
CA MET A 95 6.48 -7.49 -18.02
C MET A 95 5.21 -8.34 -18.13
N PRO A 96 4.59 -8.78 -17.02
CA PRO A 96 3.29 -9.43 -17.05
C PRO A 96 2.24 -8.47 -17.63
N ASP A 97 1.12 -9.03 -18.09
CA ASP A 97 -0.02 -8.22 -18.50
C ASP A 97 -0.48 -7.35 -17.31
N LEU A 98 -0.05 -6.09 -17.29
CA LEU A 98 -0.35 -5.14 -16.21
C LEU A 98 -1.85 -4.94 -15.99
N THR A 99 -2.69 -5.32 -16.96
CA THR A 99 -4.14 -5.24 -16.87
C THR A 99 -4.72 -6.32 -15.94
N ASP A 100 -4.04 -7.46 -15.81
CA ASP A 100 -4.40 -8.53 -14.87
C ASP A 100 -3.88 -8.27 -13.45
N LEU A 101 -2.93 -7.34 -13.31
CA LEU A 101 -2.27 -7.03 -12.04
C LEU A 101 -2.87 -5.84 -11.30
N LEU A 102 -3.71 -5.06 -11.98
CA LEU A 102 -4.50 -4.04 -11.33
C LEU A 102 -5.60 -4.74 -10.54
N PRO A 103 -5.82 -4.40 -9.26
CA PRO A 103 -6.83 -5.05 -8.45
C PRO A 103 -8.19 -4.86 -9.10
N ASN A 104 -8.77 -5.96 -9.61
CA ASN A 104 -10.15 -5.98 -10.09
C ASN A 104 -11.03 -5.33 -8.99
N PRO A 105 -11.80 -4.27 -9.27
CA PRO A 105 -12.60 -3.60 -8.25
C PRO A 105 -13.59 -4.54 -7.54
N ARG A 106 -13.84 -5.75 -8.10
CA ARG A 106 -14.61 -6.82 -7.45
C ARG A 106 -13.83 -7.62 -6.39
N ALA A 107 -12.51 -7.67 -6.45
CA ALA A 107 -11.68 -8.33 -5.44
C ALA A 107 -11.70 -7.59 -4.09
N ALA A 108 -11.79 -6.26 -4.11
CA ALA A 108 -12.00 -5.46 -2.90
C ALA A 108 -13.38 -5.71 -2.26
N THR A 109 -14.38 -6.12 -3.05
CA THR A 109 -15.71 -6.52 -2.54
C THR A 109 -15.71 -7.95 -1.97
N GLN A 110 -14.72 -8.76 -2.32
CA GLN A 110 -14.64 -10.18 -1.98
C GLN A 110 -13.52 -10.46 -0.97
N LEU A 111 -13.27 -9.51 -0.07
CA LEU A 111 -12.52 -9.78 1.14
C LEU A 111 -13.31 -10.86 1.93
N PRO A 112 -12.73 -12.01 2.30
CA PRO A 112 -13.32 -12.79 3.38
C PRO A 112 -13.44 -11.85 4.58
N ALA A 113 -14.63 -11.81 5.20
CA ALA A 113 -14.86 -11.02 6.40
C ALA A 113 -13.65 -11.21 7.34
N PRO A 114 -13.06 -10.12 7.87
CA PRO A 114 -11.86 -10.21 8.68
C PRO A 114 -12.12 -11.23 9.78
N THR A 115 -11.48 -12.39 9.67
CA THR A 115 -11.50 -13.37 10.73
C THR A 115 -10.59 -12.80 11.80
N ALA A 116 -11.22 -12.07 12.72
CA ALA A 116 -10.72 -11.56 13.98
C ALA A 116 -9.20 -11.28 14.03
N ALA A 117 -8.82 -10.03 13.77
CA ALA A 117 -7.58 -9.50 14.34
C ALA A 117 -7.66 -9.62 15.88
N PRO A 118 -6.56 -9.93 16.59
CA PRO A 118 -6.54 -9.86 18.05
C PRO A 118 -6.78 -8.42 18.48
N THR A 119 -7.98 -8.13 18.97
CA THR A 119 -8.43 -6.81 19.41
C THR A 119 -7.81 -6.45 20.77
N TRP A 120 -6.53 -6.10 20.81
CA TRP A 120 -5.91 -5.59 22.04
C TRP A 120 -5.97 -4.05 22.18
N GLU A 121 -6.50 -3.33 21.19
CA GLU A 121 -6.66 -1.86 21.30
C GLU A 121 -8.00 -1.40 21.90
N ALA A 122 -9.00 -2.28 22.05
CA ALA A 122 -10.31 -1.89 22.57
C ALA A 122 -10.43 -1.88 24.11
N THR A 123 -9.40 -2.33 24.84
CA THR A 123 -9.42 -2.37 26.31
C THR A 123 -8.69 -1.18 26.94
N ALA A 124 -7.70 -0.60 26.26
CA ALA A 124 -6.90 0.49 26.81
C ALA A 124 -7.71 1.79 27.03
N ILE A 125 -8.72 2.05 26.20
CA ILE A 125 -9.55 3.26 26.30
C ILE A 125 -10.66 3.11 27.36
N ARG A 126 -11.10 1.88 27.67
CA ARG A 126 -12.20 1.64 28.64
C ARG A 126 -11.79 1.82 30.10
N ILE A 127 -10.52 1.58 30.44
CA ILE A 127 -10.04 1.72 31.83
C ILE A 127 -9.95 3.20 32.25
N LEU A 128 -9.65 4.10 31.30
CA LEU A 128 -9.47 5.52 31.60
C LEU A 128 -10.82 6.24 31.85
N ILE A 129 -11.87 5.88 31.12
CA ILE A 129 -13.22 6.48 31.27
C ILE A 129 -13.89 6.00 32.58
N GLY A 130 -13.73 4.72 32.93
CA GLY A 130 -14.29 4.18 34.18
C GLY A 130 -13.70 4.85 35.43
N LEU A 131 -12.40 5.13 35.43
CA LEU A 131 -11.73 5.77 36.57
C LEU A 131 -12.16 7.23 36.75
N LEU A 132 -12.42 7.95 35.65
CA LEU A 132 -12.87 9.34 35.68
C LEU A 132 -14.30 9.49 36.23
N ILE A 133 -15.20 8.55 35.95
CA ILE A 133 -16.58 8.53 36.48
C ILE A 133 -16.58 8.24 37.99
N ILE A 134 -15.73 7.32 38.47
CA ILE A 134 -15.62 7.01 39.89
C ILE A 134 -15.10 8.22 40.67
N ILE A 135 -14.07 8.90 40.18
CA ILE A 135 -13.52 10.10 40.83
C ILE A 135 -14.57 11.23 40.87
N ALA A 136 -15.26 11.49 39.76
CA ALA A 136 -16.31 12.52 39.70
C ALA A 136 -17.48 12.21 40.65
N GLY A 137 -17.91 10.95 40.73
CA GLY A 137 -18.95 10.52 41.66
C GLY A 137 -18.55 10.67 43.13
N LEU A 138 -17.30 10.35 43.47
CA LEU A 138 -16.78 10.47 44.84
C LEU A 138 -16.70 11.95 45.27
N ILE A 139 -16.26 12.84 44.37
CA ILE A 139 -16.26 14.29 44.62
C ILE A 139 -17.69 14.81 44.83
N PHE A 140 -18.65 14.39 44.00
CA PHE A 140 -20.04 14.82 44.10
C PHE A 140 -20.71 14.39 45.42
N VAL A 141 -20.44 13.16 45.88
CA VAL A 141 -20.94 12.67 47.17
C VAL A 141 -20.32 13.44 48.35
N VAL A 142 -19.02 13.72 48.31
CA VAL A 142 -18.35 14.51 49.36
C VAL A 142 -18.91 15.93 49.43
N VAL A 143 -19.16 16.58 48.29
CA VAL A 143 -19.76 17.93 48.25
C VAL A 143 -21.18 17.95 48.80
N ILE A 144 -21.96 16.88 48.61
CA ILE A 144 -23.33 16.77 49.15
C ILE A 144 -23.36 16.43 50.64
N LEU A 145 -22.36 15.68 51.14
CA LEU A 145 -22.28 15.28 52.56
C LEU A 145 -21.46 16.25 53.43
N SER A 146 -20.83 17.28 52.86
CA SER A 146 -20.27 18.39 53.61
C SER A 146 -21.35 19.47 53.82
N PRO A 147 -21.93 19.59 55.02
CA PRO A 147 -22.92 20.62 55.34
C PRO A 147 -22.32 22.03 55.36
#